data_AF-A0A0H5RUZ7-F1
#
_entry.id   AF-A0A0H5RUZ7-F1
#
_cell.length_a   1.000
_cell.length_b   1.000
_cell.length_c   1.000
_cell.angle_alpha   90.00
_cell.angle_beta   90.00
_cell.angle_gamma   90.00
#
_symmetry.space_group_name_H-M   'P 1'
#
loop_
_entity.id
_entity.type
_entity.pdbx_description
1 polymer ?
#
loop_
_entity_poly.entity_id
_entity_poly.type
_entity_poly.pdbx_seq_one_letter_code
_entity_poly.pdbx_strand_id
1 'polypeptide(L)'
;MIIINGMRACLSSLPAADLDRLCRGTTRLTVPLVDDVVQVGIGGDFATTTVAVTVKASSVRVRRLDGRALQVHIVDGWLSPSAPGVASPVFDEPVEALVLERCAGHWVPGPGMRYRLDDLARFVGTLTRFALVKQGADQAVGAA
;
A
#
# COMPACT_ATOMS: atom_id res chain seq x y z
N MET A 1 33.20 -8.07 -24.55
CA MET A 1 32.71 -8.00 -23.15
C MET A 1 32.55 -6.53 -22.81
N ILE A 2 31.33 -6.00 -22.94
CA ILE A 2 30.99 -4.63 -22.57
C ILE A 2 30.06 -4.74 -21.36
N ILE A 3 30.47 -4.15 -20.25
CA ILE A 3 29.68 -4.08 -19.02
C ILE A 3 28.60 -3.01 -19.26
N ILE A 4 27.36 -3.44 -19.48
CA ILE A 4 26.22 -2.52 -19.50
C ILE A 4 25.80 -2.32 -18.04
N ASN A 5 26.32 -1.25 -17.44
CA ASN A 5 25.89 -0.77 -16.14
C ASN A 5 24.37 -0.54 -16.17
N GLY A 6 23.65 -1.12 -15.21
CA GLY A 6 22.19 -1.21 -15.19
C GLY A 6 21.50 0.14 -15.16
N MET A 7 21.02 0.59 -16.33
CA MET A 7 19.85 1.45 -16.39
C MET A 7 18.65 0.59 -16.02
N ARG A 8 18.28 0.61 -14.74
CA ARG A 8 16.99 0.08 -14.30
C ARG A 8 15.92 0.97 -14.93
N ALA A 9 15.37 0.53 -16.05
CA ALA A 9 14.32 1.25 -16.72
C ALA A 9 13.15 1.38 -15.71
N CYS A 10 12.83 2.61 -15.28
CA CYS A 10 11.80 2.91 -14.30
C CYS A 10 10.38 2.72 -14.93
N LEU A 11 10.15 1.57 -15.58
CA LEU A 11 9.06 1.30 -16.54
C LEU A 11 7.65 1.28 -15.93
N SER A 12 7.53 1.45 -14.62
CA SER A 12 6.25 1.39 -13.91
C SER A 12 6.26 2.39 -12.76
N SER A 13 6.19 3.67 -13.09
CA SER A 13 6.01 4.73 -12.09
C SER A 13 4.58 4.74 -11.60
N LEU A 14 4.40 4.81 -10.29
CA LEU A 14 3.08 5.03 -9.69
C LEU A 14 2.79 6.54 -9.66
N PRO A 15 1.58 6.99 -10.01
CA PRO A 15 1.15 8.37 -9.79
C PRO A 15 1.02 8.60 -8.29
N ALA A 16 2.12 9.03 -7.67
CA ALA A 16 2.25 9.01 -6.21
C ALA A 16 2.85 10.31 -5.67
N ALA A 17 2.38 11.47 -6.17
CA ALA A 17 2.75 12.77 -5.63
C ALA A 17 2.47 12.85 -4.11
N ASP A 18 1.46 12.14 -3.61
CA ASP A 18 1.14 12.11 -2.19
C ASP A 18 2.09 11.24 -1.36
N LEU A 19 2.82 10.27 -1.94
CA LEU A 19 3.81 9.50 -1.17
C LEU A 19 4.94 10.38 -0.66
N ASP A 20 5.31 11.41 -1.44
CA ASP A 20 6.35 12.37 -1.04
C ASP A 20 5.91 13.27 0.13
N ARG A 21 4.61 13.32 0.42
CA ARG A 21 4.05 14.10 1.54
C ARG A 21 4.06 13.34 2.86
N LEU A 22 4.28 12.02 2.83
CA LEU A 22 4.32 11.22 4.06
C LEU A 22 5.51 11.60 4.93
N CYS A 23 5.25 11.77 6.23
CA CYS A 23 6.33 11.95 7.19
C CYS A 23 7.14 10.65 7.33
N ARG A 24 8.46 10.80 7.47
CA ARG A 24 9.35 9.66 7.76
C ARG A 24 8.99 9.02 9.09
N GLY A 25 9.18 7.71 9.19
CA GLY A 25 8.82 6.94 10.38
C GLY A 25 7.86 5.81 10.06
N THR A 26 7.16 5.31 11.08
CA THR A 26 6.20 4.21 10.91
C THR A 26 4.81 4.65 11.33
N THR A 27 3.87 4.58 10.40
CA THR A 27 2.45 4.83 10.64
C THR A 27 1.71 3.49 10.68
N ARG A 28 0.89 3.25 11.70
CA ARG A 28 0.09 2.02 11.83
C ARG A 28 -1.33 2.28 11.34
N LEU A 29 -1.82 1.52 10.37
CA LEU A 29 -3.18 1.64 9.86
C LEU A 29 -3.99 0.39 10.21
N THR A 30 -5.18 0.59 10.76
CA THR A 30 -6.16 -0.46 10.94
C THR A 30 -6.94 -0.60 9.64
N VAL A 31 -7.01 -1.81 9.09
CA VAL A 31 -7.63 -2.07 7.78
C VAL A 31 -8.60 -3.26 7.88
N PRO A 32 -9.70 -3.25 7.11
CA PRO A 32 -10.62 -4.38 7.05
C PRO A 32 -9.95 -5.65 6.52
N LEU A 33 -10.33 -6.79 7.08
CA LEU A 33 -9.80 -8.11 6.77
C LEU A 33 -10.96 -9.10 6.54
N VAL A 34 -10.96 -9.77 5.40
CA VAL A 34 -11.92 -10.84 5.04
C VAL A 34 -11.11 -12.00 4.48
N ASP A 35 -11.30 -13.20 5.05
CA ASP A 35 -10.58 -14.43 4.65
C ASP A 35 -9.06 -14.26 4.56
N ASP A 36 -8.49 -13.57 5.54
CA ASP A 36 -7.06 -13.22 5.62
C ASP A 36 -6.54 -12.27 4.51
N VAL A 37 -7.45 -11.65 3.76
CA VAL A 37 -7.17 -10.66 2.71
C VAL A 37 -7.62 -9.27 3.14
N VAL A 38 -6.73 -8.28 3.00
CA VAL A 38 -7.06 -6.87 3.25
C VAL A 38 -7.99 -6.37 2.16
N GLN A 39 -9.10 -5.76 2.56
CA GLN A 39 -10.10 -5.26 1.62
C GLN A 39 -10.04 -3.74 1.51
N VAL A 40 -10.02 -3.24 0.27
CA VAL A 40 -10.08 -1.82 -0.06
C VAL A 40 -11.37 -1.54 -0.79
N GLY A 41 -12.10 -0.48 -0.39
CA GLY A 41 -13.37 -0.10 -1.02
C GLY A 41 -14.62 -0.68 -0.35
N ILE A 42 -14.46 -1.40 0.77
CA ILE A 42 -15.59 -1.89 1.58
C ILE A 42 -15.90 -0.97 2.75
N GLY A 43 -17.14 -1.04 3.24
CA GLY A 43 -17.59 -0.34 4.44
C GLY A 43 -18.52 -1.20 5.28
N GLY A 44 -18.48 -1.03 6.59
CA GLY A 44 -19.22 -1.83 7.56
C GLY A 44 -18.34 -2.28 8.72
N ASP A 45 -18.89 -3.16 9.57
CA ASP A 45 -18.16 -3.79 10.66
C ASP A 45 -17.55 -5.11 10.18
N PHE A 46 -16.22 -5.14 10.13
CA PHE A 46 -15.43 -6.28 9.70
C PHE A 46 -14.33 -6.53 10.71
N ALA A 47 -13.86 -7.77 10.76
CA ALA A 47 -12.58 -8.05 11.40
C ALA A 47 -11.50 -7.13 10.78
N THR A 48 -10.55 -6.69 11.61
CA THR A 48 -9.49 -5.82 11.14
C THR A 48 -8.12 -6.41 11.45
N THR A 49 -7.12 -6.02 10.66
CA THR A 49 -5.70 -6.20 10.99
C THR A 49 -5.00 -4.85 11.00
N THR A 50 -3.76 -4.83 11.48
CA THR A 50 -2.90 -3.65 11.41
C THR A 50 -1.81 -3.83 10.37
N VAL A 51 -1.72 -2.89 9.45
CA VAL A 51 -0.57 -2.74 8.54
C VAL A 51 0.33 -1.62 9.02
N ALA A 52 1.64 -1.83 8.93
CA ALA A 52 2.63 -0.80 9.18
C ALA A 52 3.14 -0.22 7.85
N VAL A 53 3.04 1.09 7.73
CA VAL A 53 3.58 1.89 6.64
C VAL A 53 4.86 2.55 7.14
N THR A 54 6.01 2.03 6.73
CA THR A 54 7.33 2.55 7.11
C THR A 54 7.90 3.39 5.98
N VAL A 55 8.11 4.67 6.24
CA VAL A 55 8.63 5.64 5.27
C VAL A 55 10.06 6.01 5.62
N LYS A 56 10.98 5.77 4.68
CA LYS A 56 12.38 6.22 4.71
C LYS A 56 12.62 7.21 3.57
N ALA A 57 13.82 7.78 3.51
CA ALA A 57 14.19 8.77 2.48
C ALA A 57 14.06 8.26 1.03
N SER A 58 14.29 6.96 0.81
CA SER A 58 14.31 6.33 -0.53
C SER A 58 13.44 5.10 -0.65
N SER A 59 12.68 4.74 0.38
CA SER A 59 11.83 3.54 0.38
C SER A 59 10.57 3.72 1.21
N VAL A 60 9.46 3.16 0.74
CA VAL A 60 8.24 2.95 1.53
C VAL A 60 8.01 1.45 1.64
N ARG A 61 7.79 0.93 2.84
CA ARG A 61 7.49 -0.48 3.09
C ARG A 61 6.14 -0.62 3.77
N VAL A 62 5.28 -1.48 3.23
CA VAL A 62 4.00 -1.84 3.81
C VAL A 62 4.00 -3.33 4.13
N ARG A 63 3.66 -3.68 5.38
CA ARG A 63 3.51 -5.07 5.82
C ARG A 63 2.44 -5.20 6.88
N ARG A 64 1.90 -6.40 7.06
CA ARG A 64 1.08 -6.71 8.23
C ARG A 64 1.94 -6.82 9.49
N LEU A 65 1.38 -6.41 10.63
CA LEU A 65 2.05 -6.50 11.93
C LEU A 65 1.84 -7.83 12.64
N ASP A 66 0.82 -8.59 12.24
CA ASP A 66 0.56 -9.95 12.73
C ASP A 66 1.53 -11.00 12.16
N GLY A 67 2.44 -10.59 11.28
CA GLY A 67 3.46 -11.46 10.67
C GLY A 67 2.97 -12.29 9.49
N ARG A 68 1.70 -12.20 9.11
CA ARG A 68 1.15 -12.90 7.94
C ARG A 68 1.50 -12.17 6.64
N ALA A 69 1.45 -12.91 5.53
CA ALA A 69 1.61 -12.33 4.21
C ALA A 69 0.49 -11.31 3.92
N LEU A 70 0.85 -10.24 3.23
CA LEU A 70 -0.03 -9.20 2.76
C LEU A 70 -0.65 -9.64 1.43
N GLN A 71 -1.96 -9.88 1.45
CA GLN A 71 -2.78 -9.91 0.24
C GLN A 71 -3.82 -8.79 0.33
N VAL A 72 -4.08 -8.15 -0.81
CA VAL A 72 -5.01 -7.02 -0.89
C VAL A 72 -5.94 -7.22 -2.08
N HIS A 73 -7.23 -7.05 -1.85
CA HIS A 73 -8.22 -6.95 -2.92
C HIS A 73 -8.80 -5.53 -3.00
N ILE A 74 -8.94 -5.03 -4.23
CA ILE A 74 -9.76 -3.84 -4.53
C ILE A 74 -11.18 -4.32 -4.79
N VAL A 75 -12.14 -3.79 -4.03
CA VAL A 75 -13.56 -4.12 -4.18
C VAL A 75 -14.27 -2.99 -4.90
N ASP A 76 -14.71 -3.27 -6.12
CA ASP A 76 -15.50 -2.35 -6.95
C ASP A 76 -17.00 -2.68 -6.82
N GLY A 77 -17.83 -1.65 -6.66
CA GLY A 77 -19.29 -1.82 -6.59
C GLY A 77 -19.82 -2.35 -5.25
N TRP A 78 -19.07 -2.18 -4.16
CA TRP A 78 -19.56 -2.50 -2.82
C TRP A 78 -20.79 -1.66 -2.46
N LEU A 79 -21.88 -2.31 -2.03
CA LEU A 79 -23.07 -1.63 -1.49
C LEU A 79 -23.33 -2.00 -0.03
N SER A 80 -23.23 -3.29 0.31
CA SER A 80 -23.46 -3.81 1.66
C SER A 80 -22.86 -5.21 1.82
N PRO A 81 -22.82 -5.79 3.04
CA PRO A 81 -22.38 -7.17 3.24
C PRO A 81 -23.16 -8.22 2.44
N SER A 82 -24.44 -7.95 2.12
CA SER A 82 -25.27 -8.83 1.29
C SER A 82 -25.14 -8.54 -0.22
N ALA A 83 -24.38 -7.52 -0.61
CA ALA A 83 -24.13 -7.09 -1.98
C ALA A 83 -22.66 -6.68 -2.16
N PRO A 84 -21.73 -7.66 -2.18
CA PRO A 84 -20.31 -7.43 -1.93
C PRO A 84 -19.48 -6.90 -3.12
N GLY A 85 -20.08 -6.60 -4.27
CA GLY A 85 -19.34 -6.13 -5.45
C GLY A 85 -18.36 -7.16 -6.03
N VAL A 86 -17.34 -6.70 -6.74
CA VAL A 86 -16.29 -7.53 -7.36
C VAL A 86 -14.95 -7.25 -6.68
N ALA A 87 -14.34 -8.28 -6.10
CA ALA A 87 -13.02 -8.21 -5.49
C ALA A 87 -11.93 -8.65 -6.48
N SER A 88 -10.97 -7.77 -6.77
CA SER A 88 -9.83 -8.04 -7.66
C SER A 88 -8.51 -8.03 -6.89
N PRO A 89 -7.64 -9.04 -7.06
CA PRO A 89 -6.36 -9.08 -6.36
C PRO A 89 -5.36 -8.05 -6.88
N VAL A 90 -4.69 -7.36 -5.96
CA VAL A 90 -3.60 -6.43 -6.27
C VAL A 90 -2.32 -7.19 -6.63
N PHE A 91 -2.02 -8.25 -5.89
CA PHE A 91 -0.88 -9.14 -6.11
C PHE A 91 -1.38 -10.50 -6.60
N ASP A 92 -0.65 -11.11 -7.53
CA ASP A 92 -0.98 -12.44 -8.03
C ASP A 92 -0.90 -13.48 -6.89
N GLU A 93 0.04 -13.28 -5.96
CA GLU A 93 0.27 -14.11 -4.79
C GLU A 93 0.48 -13.22 -3.55
N PRO A 94 0.12 -13.67 -2.33
CA PRO A 94 0.41 -12.94 -1.10
C PRO A 94 1.90 -12.62 -0.95
N VAL A 95 2.23 -11.39 -0.55
CA VAL A 95 3.62 -10.92 -0.42
C VAL A 95 3.98 -10.65 1.04
N GLU A 96 5.20 -10.90 1.48
CA GLU A 96 5.60 -10.58 2.86
C GLU A 96 5.52 -9.08 3.16
N ALA A 97 5.86 -8.25 2.16
CA ALA A 97 5.76 -6.81 2.23
C ALA A 97 5.72 -6.22 0.82
N LEU A 98 4.91 -5.17 0.63
CA LEU A 98 5.07 -4.27 -0.50
C LEU A 98 6.24 -3.32 -0.19
N VAL A 99 7.20 -3.22 -1.10
CA VAL A 99 8.28 -2.24 -1.03
C VAL A 99 8.18 -1.35 -2.26
N LEU A 100 8.17 -0.03 -2.05
CA LEU A 100 8.33 0.97 -3.09
C LEU A 100 9.70 1.62 -2.92
N GLU A 101 10.45 1.73 -4.00
CA GLU A 101 11.78 2.33 -4.04
C GLU A 101 11.77 3.60 -4.88
N ARG A 102 12.66 4.54 -4.56
CA ARG A 102 12.81 5.77 -5.34
C ARG A 102 13.76 5.54 -6.53
N CYS A 103 13.24 5.67 -7.76
CA CYS A 103 13.97 5.57 -9.04
C CYS A 103 13.81 6.89 -9.80
N ALA A 104 14.89 7.65 -9.98
CA ALA A 104 14.88 8.91 -10.75
C ALA A 104 13.75 9.90 -10.36
N GLY A 105 13.45 10.02 -9.06
CA GLY A 105 12.40 10.90 -8.56
C GLY A 105 11.00 10.27 -8.51
N HIS A 106 10.81 9.07 -9.06
CA HIS A 106 9.55 8.33 -9.05
C HIS A 106 9.56 7.17 -8.05
N TRP A 107 8.38 6.81 -7.54
CA TRP A 107 8.19 5.60 -6.75
C TRP A 107 7.89 4.42 -7.66
N VAL A 108 8.69 3.36 -7.53
CA VAL A 108 8.55 2.12 -8.30
C VAL A 108 8.43 0.92 -7.36
N PRO A 109 7.61 -0.10 -7.68
CA PRO A 109 7.57 -1.33 -6.91
C PRO A 109 8.92 -2.05 -6.91
N GLY A 110 9.26 -2.64 -5.76
CA GLY A 110 10.45 -3.48 -5.59
C GLY A 110 10.41 -4.73 -6.47
N PRO A 111 11.56 -5.37 -6.70
CA PRO A 111 11.63 -6.56 -7.54
C PRO A 111 11.01 -7.78 -6.84
N GLY A 112 10.60 -8.79 -7.62
CA GLY A 112 10.18 -10.09 -7.08
C GLY A 112 8.70 -10.24 -6.76
N MET A 113 7.87 -9.24 -7.07
CA MET A 113 6.42 -9.31 -6.93
C MET A 113 5.72 -9.19 -8.29
N ARG A 114 4.65 -9.96 -8.48
CA ARG A 114 3.73 -9.80 -9.60
C ARG A 114 2.47 -9.09 -9.12
N TYR A 115 2.03 -8.11 -9.88
CA TYR A 115 0.95 -7.21 -9.48
C TYR A 115 0.22 -6.66 -10.69
N ARG A 116 -1.02 -6.22 -10.45
CA ARG A 116 -1.81 -5.47 -11.41
C ARG A 116 -1.57 -3.98 -11.18
N LEU A 117 -0.99 -3.28 -12.16
CA LEU A 117 -0.49 -1.91 -11.99
C LEU A 117 -1.59 -0.94 -11.52
N ASP A 118 -2.78 -1.00 -12.13
CA ASP A 118 -3.90 -0.12 -11.77
C ASP A 118 -4.40 -0.38 -10.35
N ASP A 119 -4.53 -1.65 -9.97
CA ASP A 119 -4.97 -2.04 -8.62
C ASP A 119 -3.92 -1.67 -7.56
N LEU A 120 -2.64 -1.83 -7.89
CA LEU A 120 -1.53 -1.38 -7.03
C LEU A 120 -1.54 0.13 -6.85
N ALA A 121 -1.77 0.91 -7.91
CA ALA A 121 -1.87 2.36 -7.84
C ALA A 121 -3.06 2.78 -6.95
N ARG A 122 -4.23 2.15 -7.10
CA ARG A 122 -5.41 2.41 -6.25
C ARG A 122 -5.13 2.08 -4.77
N PHE A 123 -4.50 0.93 -4.51
CA PHE A 123 -4.12 0.53 -3.16
C PHE A 123 -3.16 1.53 -2.53
N VAL A 124 -2.07 1.87 -3.22
CA VAL A 124 -1.06 2.84 -2.74
C VAL A 124 -1.68 4.21 -2.51
N GLY A 125 -2.54 4.70 -3.42
CA GLY A 125 -3.24 5.97 -3.25
C GLY A 125 -4.13 5.98 -2.01
N THR A 126 -4.89 4.91 -1.80
CA THR A 126 -5.75 4.75 -0.62
C THR A 126 -4.95 4.74 0.68
N LEU A 127 -3.90 3.91 0.72
CA LEU A 127 -3.04 3.77 1.88
C LEU A 127 -2.33 5.09 2.23
N THR A 128 -1.86 5.81 1.22
CA THR A 128 -1.19 7.10 1.39
C THR A 128 -2.14 8.13 2.01
N ARG A 129 -3.38 8.22 1.52
CA ARG A 129 -4.38 9.14 2.06
C ARG A 129 -4.68 8.84 3.54
N PHE A 130 -4.87 7.57 3.88
CA PHE A 130 -5.11 7.18 5.28
C PHE A 130 -3.90 7.46 6.18
N ALA A 131 -2.68 7.20 5.69
CA ALA A 131 -1.46 7.51 6.43
C ALA A 131 -1.32 9.01 6.67
N LEU A 132 -1.60 9.87 5.69
CA LEU A 132 -1.56 11.33 5.84
C LEU A 132 -2.57 11.82 6.87
N VAL A 133 -3.82 11.35 6.81
CA VAL A 133 -4.86 11.71 7.80
C VAL A 133 -4.41 11.32 9.20
N LYS A 134 -3.86 10.11 9.37
CA LYS A 134 -3.40 9.64 10.67
C LYS A 134 -2.20 10.44 11.19
N GLN A 135 -1.21 10.70 10.35
CA GLN A 135 -0.04 11.50 10.72
C GLN A 135 -0.42 12.92 11.14
N GLY A 136 -1.40 13.53 10.48
CA GLY A 136 -1.92 14.85 10.88
C GLY A 136 -2.61 14.82 12.24
N ALA A 137 -3.40 13.79 12.53
CA ALA A 137 -4.05 13.62 13.82
C ALA A 137 -3.03 13.39 14.96
N ASP A 138 -2.05 12.51 14.74
CA ASP A 138 -1.01 12.20 15.73
C ASP A 138 -0.14 13.45 16.05
N GLN A 139 0.14 14.29 15.04
CA GLN A 139 0.86 15.55 15.25
C GLN A 139 0.06 16.59 16.03
N ALA A 140 -1.25 16.66 15.82
CA ALA A 140 -2.12 17.56 16.59
C ALA A 140 -2.19 17.16 18.07
N VAL A 141 -2.16 15.85 18.37
CA VAL A 141 -2.16 15.33 19.75
C VAL A 141 -0.80 15.56 20.45
N GLY A 142 0.31 15.52 19.72
CA GLY A 142 1.65 15.77 20.28
C GLY A 142 1.99 17.25 20.53
N ALA A 143 1.14 18.17 20.09
CA ALA A 143 1.32 19.62 20.24
C ALA A 143 0.43 20.25 21.33
N ALA A 144 -0.35 19.43 22.05
CA ALA A 144 -1.27 19.85 23.11
C ALA A 144 -0.71 19.60 24.52
#